data_AF-A0A9D7D975-F1
#
_entry.id   AF-A0A9D7D975-F1
#
_cell.length_a   1.000
_cell.length_b   1.000
_cell.length_c   1.000
_cell.angle_alpha   90.00
_cell.angle_beta   90.00
_cell.angle_gamma   90.00
#
_symmetry.space_group_name_H-M   'P 1'
#
loop_
_entity.id
_entity.type
_entity.pdbx_description
1 polymer ?
#
loop_
_entity_poly.entity_id
_entity_poly.type
_entity_poly.pdbx_seq_one_letter_code
_entity_poly.pdbx_strand_id
1 'polypeptide(L)'
;MPSIAPQARCSARSRAFTSIDRAKRGKEDPARLGERFGRYAQTRPVGAIVWLHAASVGESGVALALIEALAKQNPALSFVLTTGTRTSAELIARRAPPRTTHVYVPLDRADCVRRFLDHWRPDVGVFVESELWPNLILEAEARGVKLALVNARMSPRTLRRWTNWRAAGRRLVGAFRYVSAADERTKDALTRLRPAPLGAPAISNSQRPPRALTRPRVQRSPPKSAHAQSGSQPPRTKAKTRSCSRPTPSCGAIFRTHC
;
A
#
# COMPACT_ATOMS: atom_id res chain seq x y z
N MET A 1 41.24 -40.83 -0.72
CA MET A 1 41.35 -40.03 -1.97
C MET A 1 39.98 -39.44 -2.27
N PRO A 2 39.88 -38.13 -2.57
CA PRO A 2 39.05 -37.23 -1.79
C PRO A 2 37.71 -36.83 -2.43
N SER A 3 36.75 -36.59 -1.55
CA SER A 3 35.57 -35.74 -1.71
C SER A 3 36.00 -34.28 -1.98
N ILE A 4 35.56 -33.70 -3.10
CA ILE A 4 35.59 -32.25 -3.35
C ILE A 4 34.29 -31.83 -4.05
N ALA A 5 33.57 -30.89 -3.44
CA ALA A 5 32.35 -30.26 -3.93
C ALA A 5 32.58 -29.42 -5.22
N PRO A 6 31.52 -28.84 -5.78
CA PRO A 6 31.40 -27.42 -5.49
C PRO A 6 29.99 -26.99 -5.08
N GLN A 7 29.96 -26.33 -3.93
CA GLN A 7 28.94 -25.40 -3.50
C GLN A 7 28.65 -24.42 -4.64
N ALA A 8 27.46 -24.50 -5.24
CA ALA A 8 26.94 -23.45 -6.11
C ALA A 8 26.61 -22.23 -5.24
N ARG A 9 27.64 -21.44 -4.91
CA ARG A 9 27.51 -20.07 -4.42
C ARG A 9 26.86 -19.27 -5.52
N CYS A 10 25.53 -19.22 -5.52
CA CYS A 10 24.80 -18.20 -6.25
C CYS A 10 25.20 -16.87 -5.62
N SER A 11 26.16 -16.17 -6.24
CA SER A 11 26.57 -14.85 -5.82
C SER A 11 25.42 -13.87 -6.09
N ALA A 12 24.45 -13.87 -5.18
CA ALA A 12 23.70 -12.69 -4.86
C ALA A 12 24.71 -11.68 -4.33
N ARG A 13 25.37 -10.94 -5.23
CA ARG A 13 25.91 -9.64 -4.90
C ARG A 13 24.71 -8.78 -4.55
N SER A 14 24.26 -8.93 -3.31
CA SER A 14 23.41 -7.98 -2.62
C SER A 14 24.17 -6.67 -2.64
N ARG A 15 23.89 -5.82 -3.64
CA ARG A 15 24.19 -4.39 -3.54
C ARG A 15 23.19 -3.72 -2.58
N ALA A 16 22.79 -4.41 -1.51
CA ALA A 16 22.25 -3.75 -0.35
C ALA A 16 23.43 -3.07 0.36
N PHE A 17 23.86 -1.92 -0.16
CA PHE A 17 24.28 -0.88 0.77
C PHE A 17 23.10 -0.71 1.71
N THR A 18 23.27 -1.00 2.98
CA THR A 18 22.18 -0.96 3.94
C THR A 18 21.53 0.43 3.88
N SER A 19 20.23 0.54 4.09
CA SER A 19 19.51 1.83 4.16
C SER A 19 20.28 2.84 5.03
N ILE A 20 20.92 2.32 6.08
CA ILE A 20 21.79 3.04 7.02
C ILE A 20 23.04 3.62 6.33
N ASP A 21 23.76 2.84 5.53
CA ASP A 21 24.93 3.32 4.77
C ASP A 21 24.56 4.32 3.67
N ARG A 22 23.35 4.19 3.12
CA ARG A 22 22.80 5.16 2.15
C ARG A 22 22.41 6.46 2.83
N ALA A 23 21.80 6.41 4.02
CA ALA A 23 21.49 7.58 4.85
C ALA A 23 22.76 8.33 5.23
N LYS A 24 23.81 7.63 5.66
CA LYS A 24 25.14 8.20 5.95
C LYS A 24 25.77 8.91 4.75
N ARG A 25 25.39 8.54 3.52
CA ARG A 25 25.83 9.17 2.25
C ARG A 25 24.85 10.22 1.73
N GLY A 26 23.89 10.65 2.55
CA GLY A 26 22.85 11.62 2.18
C GLY A 26 21.81 11.11 1.18
N LYS A 27 21.84 9.83 0.80
CA LYS A 27 20.95 9.25 -0.21
C LYS A 27 19.60 8.78 0.34
N GLU A 28 19.40 8.90 1.66
CA GLU A 28 18.14 8.67 2.35
C GLU A 28 17.89 9.79 3.36
N ASP A 29 16.62 10.00 3.72
CA ASP A 29 16.21 10.96 4.74
C ASP A 29 16.30 10.28 6.13
N PRO A 30 17.23 10.72 7.01
CA PRO A 30 17.42 10.10 8.31
C PRO A 30 16.16 10.16 9.19
N ALA A 31 15.35 11.22 9.09
CA ALA A 31 14.14 11.39 9.89
C ALA A 31 13.05 10.38 9.50
N ARG A 32 13.11 9.86 8.27
CA ARG A 32 12.12 8.94 7.70
C ARG A 32 12.67 7.53 7.49
N LEU A 33 13.85 7.23 8.02
CA LEU A 33 14.48 5.92 7.89
C LEU A 33 13.60 4.79 8.48
N GLY A 34 12.78 5.09 9.48
CA GLY A 34 11.80 4.16 10.05
C GLY A 34 10.83 3.57 9.02
N GLU A 35 10.49 4.33 7.98
CA GLU A 35 9.57 3.91 6.92
C GLU A 35 10.13 2.70 6.13
N ARG A 36 11.46 2.63 5.96
CA ARG A 36 12.15 1.49 5.34
C ARG A 36 11.99 0.19 6.12
N PHE A 37 11.80 0.32 7.43
CA PHE A 37 11.57 -0.80 8.32
C PHE A 37 10.08 -1.04 8.59
N GLY A 38 9.17 -0.40 7.85
CA GLY A 38 7.74 -0.54 8.03
C GLY A 38 7.19 0.19 9.25
N ARG A 39 7.89 1.22 9.76
CA ARG A 39 7.43 2.05 10.88
C ARG A 39 6.93 3.38 10.34
N TYR A 40 5.64 3.63 10.46
CA TYR A 40 4.97 4.81 9.91
C TYR A 40 4.35 5.61 11.05
N ALA A 41 4.61 6.92 11.07
CA ALA A 41 4.00 7.85 12.02
C ALA A 41 2.66 8.41 11.50
N GLN A 42 2.48 8.37 10.18
CA GLN A 42 1.26 8.80 9.51
C GLN A 42 0.10 7.88 9.90
N THR A 43 -1.11 8.43 10.01
CA THR A 43 -2.31 7.63 10.26
C THR A 43 -2.87 7.13 8.94
N ARG A 44 -3.27 5.85 8.88
CA ARG A 44 -3.96 5.28 7.72
C ARG A 44 -5.27 6.06 7.43
N PRO A 45 -5.45 6.62 6.22
CA PRO A 45 -6.70 7.26 5.81
C PRO A 45 -7.92 6.35 5.97
N VAL A 46 -9.09 6.95 6.24
CA VAL A 46 -10.37 6.24 6.25
C VAL A 46 -10.83 5.95 4.82
N GLY A 47 -11.41 4.77 4.62
CA GLY A 47 -11.95 4.35 3.33
C GLY A 47 -10.98 3.51 2.50
N ALA A 48 -11.24 3.50 1.18
CA ALA A 48 -10.51 2.70 0.21
C ALA A 48 -9.17 3.34 -0.15
N ILE A 49 -8.12 2.53 -0.16
CA ILE A 49 -6.75 2.95 -0.43
C ILE A 49 -6.25 2.29 -1.71
N VAL A 50 -5.84 3.12 -2.66
CA VAL A 50 -5.06 2.70 -3.83
C VAL A 50 -3.60 2.97 -3.52
N TRP A 51 -2.81 1.90 -3.39
CA TRP A 51 -1.38 2.00 -3.25
C TRP A 51 -0.70 1.98 -4.62
N LEU A 52 0.18 2.93 -4.86
CA LEU A 52 1.04 3.00 -6.04
C LEU A 52 2.51 2.83 -5.62
N HIS A 53 3.25 2.03 -6.36
CA HIS A 53 4.69 1.85 -6.20
C HIS A 53 5.43 2.35 -7.45
N ALA A 54 6.32 3.32 -7.24
CA ALA A 54 7.17 3.92 -8.25
C ALA A 54 8.60 4.09 -7.70
N ALA A 55 9.49 3.18 -8.06
CA ALA A 55 10.85 3.14 -7.52
C ALA A 55 11.72 4.32 -7.98
N SER A 56 11.48 4.86 -9.17
CA SER A 56 12.28 5.93 -9.77
C SER A 56 11.54 7.27 -9.94
N VAL A 57 12.27 8.32 -10.31
CA VAL A 57 11.71 9.66 -10.61
C VAL A 57 10.81 9.62 -11.84
N GLY A 58 11.20 8.89 -12.89
CA GLY A 58 10.40 8.73 -14.11
C GLY A 58 9.07 8.04 -13.83
N GLU A 59 9.12 6.94 -13.07
CA GLU A 59 7.92 6.21 -12.63
C GLU A 59 7.03 7.06 -11.71
N SER A 60 7.63 7.93 -10.90
CA SER A 60 6.87 8.83 -10.01
C SER A 60 5.97 9.77 -10.81
N GLY A 61 6.42 10.24 -11.98
CA GLY A 61 5.59 11.05 -12.88
C GLY A 61 4.38 10.29 -13.41
N VAL A 62 4.58 9.04 -13.83
CA VAL A 62 3.49 8.16 -14.30
C VAL A 62 2.50 7.86 -13.16
N ALA A 63 3.02 7.59 -11.96
CA ALA A 63 2.18 7.35 -10.78
C ALA A 63 1.33 8.57 -10.42
N LEU A 64 1.90 9.78 -10.45
CA LEU A 64 1.17 11.03 -10.18
C LEU A 64 0.05 11.25 -11.21
N ALA A 65 0.33 11.08 -12.51
CA ALA A 65 -0.69 11.20 -13.55
C ALA A 65 -1.83 10.17 -13.37
N LEU A 66 -1.50 8.95 -12.94
CA LEU A 66 -2.51 7.93 -12.63
C LEU A 66 -3.35 8.30 -11.41
N ILE A 67 -2.73 8.83 -10.34
CA ILE A 67 -3.45 9.33 -9.15
C ILE A 67 -4.42 10.43 -9.55
N GLU A 68 -3.98 11.42 -10.34
CA GLU A 68 -4.84 12.50 -10.82
C GLU A 68 -6.05 11.97 -11.61
N ALA A 69 -5.82 11.03 -12.52
CA ALA A 69 -6.89 10.44 -13.31
C ALA A 69 -7.89 9.67 -12.44
N LEU A 70 -7.41 8.89 -11.46
CA LEU A 70 -8.26 8.13 -10.54
C LEU A 70 -9.01 9.05 -9.58
N ALA A 71 -8.36 10.09 -9.06
CA ALA A 71 -8.98 11.07 -8.17
C ALA A 71 -10.10 11.85 -8.86
N LYS A 72 -9.93 12.19 -10.15
CA LYS A 72 -11.00 12.79 -10.98
C LYS A 72 -12.20 11.86 -11.15
N GLN A 73 -11.98 10.56 -11.28
CA GLN A 73 -13.07 9.58 -11.43
C GLN A 73 -13.77 9.25 -10.12
N ASN A 74 -13.02 9.25 -9.01
CA ASN A 74 -13.56 9.00 -7.68
C ASN A 74 -12.82 9.82 -6.62
N PRO A 75 -13.35 11.01 -6.27
CA PRO A 75 -12.76 11.88 -5.24
C PRO A 75 -12.74 11.27 -3.84
N ALA A 76 -13.46 10.16 -3.61
CA ALA A 76 -13.50 9.47 -2.32
C ALA A 76 -12.26 8.58 -2.06
N LEU A 77 -11.44 8.32 -3.08
CA LEU A 77 -10.23 7.50 -2.95
C LEU A 77 -9.14 8.20 -2.14
N SER A 78 -8.38 7.42 -1.38
CA SER A 78 -7.12 7.85 -0.79
C SER A 78 -5.97 7.10 -1.43
N PHE A 79 -4.81 7.73 -1.53
CA PHE A 79 -3.65 7.18 -2.23
C PHE A 79 -2.46 7.08 -1.29
N VAL A 80 -1.75 5.96 -1.39
CA VAL A 80 -0.43 5.80 -0.77
C VAL A 80 0.57 5.62 -1.89
N LEU A 81 1.58 6.46 -1.98
CA LEU A 81 2.61 6.39 -3.02
C LEU A 81 3.95 6.04 -2.38
N THR A 82 4.53 4.90 -2.78
CA THR A 82 5.85 4.47 -2.30
C THR A 82 6.94 4.68 -3.34
N THR A 83 8.06 5.29 -2.91
CA THR A 83 9.24 5.48 -3.76
C THR A 83 10.55 5.16 -3.07
N GLY A 84 11.61 4.98 -3.84
CA GLY A 84 12.93 4.58 -3.35
C GLY A 84 13.93 5.73 -3.14
N THR A 85 13.67 6.94 -3.66
CA THR A 85 14.69 8.01 -3.73
C THR A 85 14.21 9.32 -3.09
N ARG A 86 15.15 10.12 -2.57
CA ARG A 86 14.88 11.47 -2.05
C ARG A 86 14.32 12.40 -3.12
N THR A 87 14.90 12.38 -4.31
CA THR A 87 14.44 13.18 -5.45
C THR A 87 12.99 12.86 -5.83
N SER A 88 12.60 11.58 -5.84
CA SER A 88 11.20 11.20 -6.03
C SER A 88 10.31 11.73 -4.92
N ALA A 89 10.75 11.67 -3.66
CA ALA A 89 9.98 12.19 -2.52
C ALA A 89 9.76 13.71 -2.62
N GLU A 90 10.78 14.47 -3.00
CA GLU A 90 10.71 15.92 -3.21
C GLU A 90 9.77 16.28 -4.37
N LEU A 91 9.85 15.54 -5.48
CA LEU A 91 8.91 15.68 -6.61
C LEU A 91 7.46 15.48 -6.15
N ILE A 92 7.22 14.40 -5.40
CA ILE A 92 5.88 14.04 -4.94
C ILE A 92 5.36 15.07 -3.94
N ALA A 93 6.18 15.54 -3.00
CA ALA A 93 5.78 16.57 -2.06
C ALA A 93 5.28 17.86 -2.76
N ARG A 94 5.83 18.18 -3.95
CA ARG A 94 5.43 19.36 -4.74
C ARG A 94 4.22 19.14 -5.63
N ARG A 95 3.94 17.90 -6.06
CA ARG A 95 2.97 17.59 -7.13
C ARG A 95 1.85 16.64 -6.72
N ALA A 96 1.90 16.07 -5.53
CA ALA A 96 0.90 15.11 -5.07
C ALA A 96 -0.50 15.73 -5.03
N PRO A 97 -1.51 15.10 -5.66
CA PRO A 97 -2.89 15.51 -5.49
C PRO A 97 -3.37 15.35 -4.04
N PRO A 98 -4.47 16.02 -3.65
CA PRO A 98 -5.06 15.85 -2.32
C PRO A 98 -5.30 14.37 -1.98
N ARG A 99 -5.27 14.05 -0.67
CA ARG A 99 -5.46 12.69 -0.15
C ARG A 99 -4.42 11.67 -0.63
N THR A 100 -3.25 12.15 -1.02
CA THR A 100 -2.09 11.33 -1.35
C THR A 100 -1.07 11.41 -0.23
N THR A 101 -0.70 10.25 0.33
CA THR A 101 0.38 10.15 1.30
C THR A 101 1.59 9.49 0.66
N HIS A 102 2.73 10.17 0.71
CA HIS A 102 4.01 9.59 0.29
C HIS A 102 4.69 8.91 1.47
N VAL A 103 5.21 7.69 1.25
CA VAL A 103 6.16 7.03 2.17
C VAL A 103 7.30 6.40 1.38
N TYR A 104 8.47 6.22 1.99
CA TYR A 104 9.52 5.41 1.39
C TYR A 104 9.10 3.94 1.35
N VAL A 105 9.41 3.27 0.24
CA VAL A 105 9.15 1.84 0.09
C VAL A 105 9.90 1.07 1.21
N PRO A 106 9.24 0.12 1.91
CA PRO A 106 9.91 -0.72 2.88
C PRO A 106 11.01 -1.54 2.19
N LEU A 107 12.02 -1.97 2.94
CA LEU A 107 12.97 -2.97 2.46
C LEU A 107 12.23 -4.25 2.07
N ASP A 108 12.69 -4.94 1.03
CA ASP A 108 12.09 -6.21 0.57
C ASP A 108 12.40 -7.39 1.51
N ARG A 109 12.09 -7.21 2.79
CA ARG A 109 12.17 -8.20 3.86
C ARG A 109 10.76 -8.46 4.34
N ALA A 110 10.40 -9.72 4.51
CA ALA A 110 9.02 -10.12 4.82
C ALA A 110 8.44 -9.34 6.01
N ASP A 111 9.16 -9.20 7.12
CA ASP A 111 8.68 -8.45 8.30
C ASP A 111 8.45 -6.95 8.03
N CYS A 112 9.31 -6.28 7.25
CA CYS A 112 9.15 -4.87 6.89
C CYS A 112 7.94 -4.66 5.99
N VAL A 113 7.80 -5.52 4.98
CA VAL A 113 6.68 -5.51 4.04
C VAL A 113 5.37 -5.83 4.77
N ARG A 114 5.36 -6.82 5.66
CA ARG A 114 4.18 -7.17 6.47
C ARG A 114 3.73 -5.98 7.29
N ARG A 115 4.63 -5.30 8.02
CA ARG A 115 4.29 -4.08 8.76
C ARG A 115 3.73 -2.97 7.87
N PHE A 116 4.27 -2.78 6.66
CA PHE A 116 3.71 -1.85 5.68
C PHE A 116 2.27 -2.20 5.29
N LEU A 117 2.03 -3.45 4.91
CA LEU A 117 0.71 -3.89 4.47
C LEU A 117 -0.30 -3.92 5.63
N ASP A 118 0.13 -4.26 6.85
CA ASP A 118 -0.70 -4.30 8.04
C ASP A 118 -1.09 -2.88 8.50
N HIS A 119 -0.19 -1.90 8.35
CA HIS A 119 -0.48 -0.50 8.64
C HIS A 119 -1.41 0.12 7.60
N TRP A 120 -1.04 0.05 6.31
CA TRP A 120 -1.75 0.77 5.25
C TRP A 120 -3.00 0.04 4.75
N ARG A 121 -3.01 -1.30 4.79
CA ARG A 121 -4.12 -2.16 4.34
C ARG A 121 -4.74 -1.68 3.00
N PRO A 122 -3.95 -1.67 1.91
CA PRO A 122 -4.42 -1.21 0.61
C PRO A 122 -5.45 -2.18 0.01
N ASP A 123 -6.45 -1.65 -0.68
CA ASP A 123 -7.43 -2.44 -1.43
C ASP A 123 -6.88 -2.88 -2.79
N VAL A 124 -6.02 -2.04 -3.37
CA VAL A 124 -5.38 -2.22 -4.68
C VAL A 124 -3.91 -1.80 -4.56
N GLY A 125 -3.02 -2.58 -5.18
CA GLY A 125 -1.62 -2.21 -5.39
C GLY A 125 -1.32 -2.06 -6.88
N VAL A 126 -0.76 -0.92 -7.28
CA VAL A 126 -0.36 -0.62 -8.65
C VAL A 126 1.15 -0.43 -8.71
N PHE A 127 1.82 -1.30 -9.46
CA PHE A 127 3.26 -1.25 -9.67
C PHE A 127 3.53 -0.61 -11.02
N VAL A 128 4.39 0.41 -11.05
CA VAL A 128 4.75 1.13 -12.27
C VAL A 128 6.06 0.57 -12.82
N GLU A 129 6.05 0.23 -14.11
CA GLU A 129 7.18 -0.35 -14.84
C GLU A 129 7.65 -1.72 -14.31
N SER A 130 8.90 -1.87 -13.85
CA SER A 130 9.55 -3.19 -13.78
C SER A 130 10.36 -3.49 -12.51
N GLU A 131 10.17 -2.73 -11.45
CA GLU A 131 10.75 -3.07 -10.14
C GLU A 131 9.88 -4.10 -9.42
N LEU A 132 10.18 -5.38 -9.67
CA LEU A 132 9.43 -6.51 -9.11
C LEU A 132 10.12 -7.05 -7.86
N TRP A 133 9.64 -6.59 -6.70
CA TRP A 133 10.16 -6.90 -5.37
C TRP A 133 9.41 -8.11 -4.80
N PRO A 134 10.03 -9.30 -4.70
CA PRO A 134 9.32 -10.54 -4.39
C PRO A 134 8.52 -10.52 -3.10
N ASN A 135 9.10 -10.07 -1.97
CA ASN A 135 8.35 -10.08 -0.72
C ASN A 135 7.21 -9.07 -0.79
N LEU A 136 7.46 -7.89 -1.36
CA LEU A 136 6.46 -6.84 -1.55
C LEU A 136 5.24 -7.31 -2.36
N ILE A 137 5.45 -8.09 -3.41
CA ILE A 137 4.39 -8.63 -4.28
C ILE A 137 3.67 -9.79 -3.59
N LEU A 138 4.42 -10.77 -3.10
CA LEU A 138 3.86 -12.03 -2.60
C LEU A 138 3.13 -11.85 -1.28
N GLU A 139 3.62 -10.98 -0.39
CA GLU A 139 2.94 -10.66 0.87
C GLU A 139 1.67 -9.82 0.67
N ALA A 140 1.63 -9.00 -0.40
CA ALA A 140 0.44 -8.24 -0.76
C ALA A 140 -0.64 -9.15 -1.35
N GLU A 141 -0.27 -10.04 -2.27
CA GLU A 141 -1.17 -11.06 -2.79
C GLU A 141 -1.71 -11.96 -1.67
N ALA A 142 -0.86 -12.42 -0.75
CA ALA A 142 -1.26 -13.26 0.38
C ALA A 142 -2.29 -12.58 1.31
N ARG A 143 -2.34 -11.24 1.33
CA ARG A 143 -3.34 -10.43 2.06
C ARG A 143 -4.58 -10.10 1.23
N GLY A 144 -4.69 -10.62 0.01
CA GLY A 144 -5.81 -10.38 -0.89
C GLY A 144 -5.79 -9.01 -1.57
N VAL A 145 -4.65 -8.29 -1.56
CA VAL A 145 -4.51 -7.03 -2.28
C VAL A 145 -4.60 -7.30 -3.78
N LYS A 146 -5.46 -6.56 -4.50
CA LYS A 146 -5.58 -6.71 -5.95
C LYS A 146 -4.42 -5.99 -6.63
N LEU A 147 -3.51 -6.76 -7.22
CA LEU A 147 -2.31 -6.21 -7.83
C LEU A 147 -2.48 -5.94 -9.33
N ALA A 148 -1.95 -4.81 -9.78
CA ALA A 148 -1.82 -4.40 -11.17
C ALA A 148 -0.38 -3.99 -11.47
N LEU A 149 0.19 -4.47 -12.57
CA LEU A 149 1.45 -4.01 -13.12
C LEU A 149 1.12 -3.13 -14.33
N VAL A 150 1.56 -1.87 -14.33
CA VAL A 150 1.25 -0.92 -15.40
C VAL A 150 2.52 -0.45 -16.07
N ASN A 151 2.45 -0.26 -17.39
CA ASN A 151 3.57 0.21 -18.21
C ASN A 151 4.83 -0.66 -18.06
N ALA A 152 4.67 -1.97 -17.90
CA ALA A 152 5.78 -2.90 -17.69
C ALA A 152 6.79 -2.79 -18.83
N ARG A 153 8.08 -2.62 -18.49
CA ARG A 153 9.16 -2.46 -19.47
C ARG A 153 10.38 -3.26 -19.08
N MET A 154 10.64 -4.36 -19.76
CA MET A 154 11.76 -5.24 -19.39
C MET A 154 12.89 -5.18 -20.40
N SER A 155 14.10 -4.93 -19.92
CA SER A 155 15.30 -5.05 -20.76
C SER A 155 15.47 -6.49 -21.27
N PRO A 156 16.13 -6.70 -22.43
CA PRO A 156 16.46 -8.05 -22.92
C PRO A 156 17.22 -8.89 -21.89
N ARG A 157 18.06 -8.26 -21.06
CA ARG A 157 18.80 -8.92 -19.98
C ARG A 157 17.88 -9.42 -18.86
N THR A 158 16.92 -8.59 -18.44
CA THR A 158 15.90 -8.97 -17.46
C THR A 158 15.07 -10.13 -18.00
N LEU A 159 14.61 -10.02 -19.25
CA LEU A 159 13.84 -11.08 -19.90
C LEU A 159 14.59 -12.41 -19.96
N ARG A 160 15.87 -12.41 -20.35
CA ARG A 160 16.70 -13.62 -20.33
C ARG A 160 16.80 -14.23 -18.93
N ARG A 161 16.98 -13.41 -17.90
CA ARG A 161 17.05 -13.89 -16.51
C ARG A 161 15.75 -14.57 -16.08
N TRP A 162 14.62 -13.94 -16.39
CA TRP A 162 13.29 -14.47 -16.09
C TRP A 162 12.96 -15.74 -16.89
N THR A 163 13.49 -15.82 -18.12
CA THR A 163 13.40 -17.02 -18.97
C THR A 163 14.22 -18.17 -18.41
N ASN A 164 15.35 -17.90 -17.76
CA ASN A 164 16.13 -18.94 -17.07
C ASN A 164 15.48 -19.35 -15.73
N TRP A 165 14.75 -18.44 -15.09
CA TRP A 165 14.12 -18.61 -13.78
C TRP A 165 12.60 -18.65 -13.92
N ARG A 166 12.10 -19.48 -14.85
CA ARG A 166 10.68 -19.43 -15.29
C ARG A 166 9.71 -19.60 -14.13
N ALA A 167 9.96 -20.52 -13.21
CA ALA A 167 9.07 -20.77 -12.08
C ALA A 167 8.90 -19.51 -11.20
N ALA A 168 10.01 -18.86 -10.85
CA ALA A 168 9.98 -17.62 -10.09
C ALA A 168 9.29 -16.49 -10.86
N GLY A 169 9.61 -16.34 -12.16
CA GLY A 169 8.97 -15.35 -13.01
C GLY A 169 7.46 -15.55 -13.14
N ARG A 170 7.01 -16.80 -13.35
CA ARG A 170 5.59 -17.17 -13.38
C ARG A 170 4.91 -16.87 -12.05
N ARG A 171 5.56 -17.19 -10.93
CA ARG A 171 5.00 -16.94 -9.59
C ARG A 171 4.78 -15.45 -9.33
N LEU A 172 5.76 -14.61 -9.69
CA LEU A 172 5.67 -13.16 -9.48
C LEU A 172 4.69 -12.50 -10.43
N VAL A 173 4.78 -12.76 -11.74
CA VAL A 173 3.85 -12.18 -12.72
C VAL A 173 2.43 -12.71 -12.54
N GLY A 174 2.28 -13.96 -12.10
CA GLY A 174 0.99 -14.57 -11.79
C GLY A 174 0.23 -13.89 -10.65
N ALA A 175 0.93 -13.20 -9.73
CA ALA A 175 0.30 -12.46 -8.65
C ALA A 175 -0.47 -11.21 -9.12
N PHE A 176 -0.17 -10.72 -10.33
CA PHE A 176 -0.84 -9.55 -10.88
C PHE A 176 -2.12 -9.94 -11.62
N ARG A 177 -3.25 -9.38 -11.16
CA ARG A 177 -4.55 -9.53 -11.82
C ARG A 177 -4.57 -8.78 -13.16
N TYR A 178 -3.88 -7.65 -13.24
CA TYR A 178 -3.76 -6.85 -14.46
C TYR A 178 -2.29 -6.59 -14.77
N VAL A 179 -1.93 -6.66 -16.06
CA VAL A 179 -0.58 -6.36 -16.54
C VAL A 179 -0.72 -5.58 -17.84
N SER A 180 -0.17 -4.36 -17.92
CA SER A 180 0.06 -3.66 -19.19
C SER A 180 1.55 -3.54 -19.46
N ALA A 181 1.94 -3.65 -20.73
CA ALA A 181 3.33 -3.54 -21.16
C ALA A 181 3.52 -2.27 -22.00
N ALA A 182 4.73 -1.70 -21.93
CA ALA A 182 5.09 -0.49 -22.68
C ALA A 182 5.41 -0.78 -24.16
N ASP A 183 5.81 -2.01 -24.48
CA ASP A 183 6.19 -2.44 -25.82
C ASP A 183 5.84 -3.91 -26.08
N GLU A 184 5.75 -4.28 -27.37
CA GLU A 184 5.33 -5.62 -27.80
C GLU A 184 6.29 -6.72 -27.32
N ARG A 185 7.59 -6.42 -27.25
CA ARG A 185 8.60 -7.37 -26.77
C ARG A 185 8.36 -7.75 -25.30
N THR A 186 8.07 -6.76 -24.46
CA THR A 186 7.77 -6.97 -23.05
C THR A 186 6.44 -7.68 -22.90
N LYS A 187 5.42 -7.31 -23.68
CA LYS A 187 4.12 -7.99 -23.72
C LYS A 187 4.27 -9.48 -24.04
N ASP A 188 5.00 -9.83 -25.09
CA ASP A 188 5.24 -11.22 -25.50
C ASP A 188 5.91 -12.03 -24.40
N ALA A 189 6.95 -11.45 -23.78
CA ALA A 189 7.69 -12.13 -22.74
C ALA A 189 6.86 -12.33 -21.47
N LEU A 190 6.09 -11.32 -21.05
CA LEU A 190 5.17 -11.42 -19.92
C LEU A 190 4.05 -12.42 -20.20
N THR A 191 3.56 -12.49 -21.43
CA THR A 191 2.57 -13.50 -21.85
C THR A 191 3.13 -14.92 -21.70
N ARG A 192 4.39 -15.16 -22.09
CA ARG A 192 5.04 -16.47 -21.88
C ARG A 192 5.27 -16.84 -20.41
N LEU A 193 5.35 -15.83 -19.54
CA LEU A 193 5.53 -15.98 -18.10
C LEU A 193 4.20 -16.02 -17.35
N ARG A 194 3.10 -15.55 -17.93
CA ARG A 194 1.78 -15.61 -17.33
C ARG A 194 1.02 -16.80 -17.91
N PRO A 195 0.77 -17.87 -17.16
CA PRO A 195 -0.20 -18.87 -17.63
C PRO A 195 -1.54 -18.15 -17.92
N ALA A 196 -2.10 -18.38 -19.12
CA ALA A 196 -3.27 -17.70 -19.69
C ALA A 196 -4.55 -17.89 -18.80
N PRO A 197 -5.59 -17.04 -18.92
CA PRO A 197 -6.08 -16.25 -17.78
C PRO A 197 -7.49 -16.59 -17.27
N LEU A 198 -7.76 -16.36 -15.97
CA LEU A 198 -9.13 -16.14 -15.48
C LEU A 198 -9.46 -14.63 -15.52
N GLY A 199 -9.97 -14.16 -16.67
CA GLY A 199 -10.83 -12.96 -16.77
C GLY A 199 -10.20 -11.57 -16.65
N ALA A 200 -8.94 -11.36 -17.07
CA ALA A 200 -8.35 -10.02 -17.15
C ALA A 200 -8.44 -9.45 -18.58
N PRO A 201 -8.76 -8.15 -18.78
CA PRO A 201 -8.63 -7.55 -20.10
C PRO A 201 -7.18 -7.70 -20.58
N ALA A 202 -7.05 -7.95 -21.89
CA ALA A 202 -5.79 -8.09 -22.60
C ALA A 202 -4.73 -7.10 -22.09
N ILE A 203 -3.46 -7.50 -22.12
CA ILE A 203 -2.33 -6.59 -21.96
C ILE A 203 -2.61 -5.40 -22.89
N SER A 204 -3.06 -4.29 -22.32
CA SER A 204 -3.60 -3.17 -23.06
C SER A 204 -2.45 -2.25 -23.38
N ASN A 205 -2.24 -1.97 -24.67
CA ASN A 205 -1.36 -0.89 -25.13
C ASN A 205 -1.97 0.50 -24.86
N SER A 206 -3.20 0.57 -24.34
CA SER A 206 -3.78 1.84 -23.91
C SER A 206 -3.36 2.18 -22.47
N GLN A 207 -2.89 3.41 -22.28
CA GLN A 207 -2.60 4.05 -20.99
C GLN A 207 -3.86 4.28 -20.13
N ARG A 208 -4.99 3.62 -20.45
CA ARG A 208 -6.27 3.84 -19.78
C ARG A 208 -6.37 2.97 -18.52
N PRO A 209 -6.68 3.54 -17.34
CA PRO A 209 -6.84 2.75 -16.12
C PRO A 209 -8.00 1.75 -16.26
N PRO A 210 -7.84 0.50 -15.77
CA PRO A 210 -8.87 -0.52 -15.92
C PRO A 210 -10.13 -0.18 -15.11
N ARG A 211 -11.29 -0.39 -15.72
CA ARG A 211 -12.64 -0.12 -15.17
C ARG A 211 -12.96 -0.85 -13.86
N ALA A 212 -12.15 -1.85 -13.48
CA ALA A 212 -12.34 -2.68 -12.29
C ALA A 212 -11.80 -2.06 -10.98
N LEU A 213 -11.08 -0.93 -11.06
CA LEU A 213 -10.53 -0.24 -9.89
C LEU A 213 -11.57 0.63 -9.13
N THR A 214 -12.77 0.79 -9.68
CA THR A 214 -13.76 1.78 -9.21
C THR A 214 -14.80 1.23 -8.24
N ARG A 215 -14.76 -0.05 -7.84
CA ARG A 215 -15.73 -0.61 -6.88
C ARG A 215 -15.06 -1.45 -5.78
N PRO A 216 -14.77 -0.88 -4.62
CA PRO A 216 -14.57 -1.66 -3.41
C PRO A 216 -15.92 -2.28 -3.03
N ARG A 217 -16.00 -3.61 -2.98
CA ARG A 217 -17.13 -4.29 -2.34
C ARG A 217 -16.92 -4.14 -0.85
N VAL A 218 -17.56 -3.14 -0.24
CA VAL A 218 -17.66 -3.04 1.22
C VAL A 218 -18.43 -4.26 1.71
N GLN A 219 -17.73 -5.31 2.16
CA GLN A 219 -18.37 -6.34 2.96
C GLN A 219 -18.65 -5.72 4.34
N ARG A 220 -19.88 -5.22 4.53
CA ARG A 220 -20.38 -4.93 5.87
C ARG A 220 -20.59 -6.27 6.57
N SER A 221 -19.78 -6.57 7.58
CA SER A 221 -20.14 -7.61 8.56
C SER A 221 -21.34 -7.10 9.37
N PRO A 222 -22.37 -7.92 9.64
CA PRO A 222 -23.48 -7.48 10.48
C PRO A 222 -23.00 -7.25 11.92
N PRO A 223 -23.56 -6.26 12.64
CA PRO A 223 -23.24 -6.07 14.06
C PRO A 223 -23.64 -7.32 14.84
N LYS A 224 -22.74 -7.83 15.67
CA LYS A 224 -23.03 -8.89 16.64
C LYS A 224 -24.16 -8.37 17.55
N SER A 225 -25.25 -9.12 17.60
CA SER A 225 -26.39 -8.88 18.47
C SER A 225 -25.93 -8.80 19.93
N ALA A 226 -26.38 -7.75 20.61
CA ALA A 226 -26.25 -7.59 22.04
C ALA A 226 -26.87 -8.80 22.75
N HIS A 227 -26.12 -9.39 23.68
CA HIS A 227 -26.66 -10.33 24.64
C HIS A 227 -27.75 -9.63 25.46
N ALA A 228 -28.97 -10.14 25.32
CA ALA A 228 -30.04 -9.93 26.27
C ALA A 228 -29.63 -10.59 27.60
N GLN A 229 -29.32 -9.78 28.61
CA GLN A 229 -29.35 -10.23 29.99
C GLN A 229 -30.78 -10.05 30.52
N SER A 230 -31.53 -11.14 30.51
CA SER A 230 -32.67 -11.31 31.41
C SER A 230 -32.13 -11.64 32.80
N GLY A 231 -32.50 -10.87 33.82
CA GLY A 231 -32.07 -11.16 35.18
C GLY A 231 -32.70 -10.26 36.22
N SER A 232 -33.89 -10.67 36.67
CA SER A 232 -34.43 -10.50 38.03
C SER A 232 -34.51 -9.09 38.63
N GLN A 233 -35.73 -8.57 38.64
CA GLN A 233 -36.22 -7.47 39.44
C GLN A 233 -36.51 -7.95 40.89
N PRO A 234 -36.03 -7.28 41.96
CA PRO A 234 -36.55 -7.48 43.31
C PRO A 234 -37.67 -6.47 43.63
N PRO A 235 -38.53 -6.77 44.62
CA PRO A 235 -39.86 -6.17 44.72
C PRO A 235 -39.86 -4.77 45.33
N ARG A 236 -40.86 -4.00 44.90
CA ARG A 236 -41.23 -2.67 45.40
C ARG A 236 -41.65 -2.73 46.87
N THR A 237 -41.00 -1.94 47.73
CA THR A 237 -41.57 -1.47 49.00
C THR A 237 -41.99 -0.01 48.86
N LYS A 238 -43.23 0.28 49.28
CA LYS A 238 -43.82 1.62 49.33
C LYS A 238 -43.40 2.33 50.62
N ALA A 239 -42.93 3.57 50.54
CA ALA A 239 -43.09 4.60 51.57
C ALA A 239 -42.75 5.96 50.94
N LYS A 240 -43.73 6.84 50.69
CA LYS A 240 -44.32 7.85 51.59
C LYS A 240 -43.69 9.24 51.33
N THR A 241 -44.40 10.01 50.51
CA THR A 241 -44.55 11.48 50.50
C THR A 241 -43.63 12.32 51.41
N ARG A 242 -42.98 13.33 50.81
CA ARG A 242 -43.16 14.75 51.20
C ARG A 242 -42.61 15.70 50.12
N SER A 243 -43.45 16.64 49.76
CA SER A 243 -43.18 17.87 49.02
C SER A 243 -42.19 18.76 49.78
N CYS A 244 -41.34 19.53 49.07
CA CYS A 244 -41.47 21.00 49.03
C CYS A 244 -40.37 21.67 48.20
N SER A 245 -40.82 22.64 47.38
CA SER A 245 -40.20 23.95 47.09
C SER A 245 -38.73 24.06 46.66
N ARG A 246 -38.57 24.43 45.37
CA ARG A 246 -37.60 25.45 44.88
C ARG A 246 -37.60 26.71 45.78
N PRO A 247 -36.50 27.49 45.91
CA PRO A 247 -36.00 28.29 44.78
C PRO A 247 -34.48 28.57 44.72
N THR A 248 -34.01 28.92 43.53
CA THR A 248 -32.78 29.71 43.26
C THR A 248 -32.92 31.12 43.86
N PRO A 249 -31.83 31.85 44.19
CA PRO A 249 -31.30 32.81 43.19
C PRO A 249 -29.80 33.22 43.29
N SER A 250 -29.30 33.63 42.12
CA SER A 250 -28.48 34.86 41.84
C SER A 250 -27.01 35.03 42.25
N CYS A 251 -26.38 35.88 41.40
CA CYS A 251 -25.18 36.72 41.56
C CYS A 251 -23.83 36.02 41.45
N GLY A 252 -22.83 36.52 40.72
CA GLY A 252 -22.61 37.73 39.91
C GLY A 252 -21.32 37.49 39.08
N ALA A 253 -21.15 38.05 37.88
CA ALA A 253 -20.52 39.35 37.64
C ALA A 253 -19.01 39.41 38.03
N ILE A 254 -18.01 40.00 37.36
CA ILE A 254 -17.67 40.66 36.06
C ILE A 254 -16.10 40.65 36.03
N PHE A 255 -15.49 41.03 34.88
CA PHE A 255 -14.13 41.58 34.62
C PHE A 255 -13.01 40.56 34.26
N ARG A 256 -12.49 40.55 33.01
CA ARG A 256 -11.37 41.38 32.44
C ARG A 256 -10.13 41.34 33.34
N THR A 257 -8.90 41.09 32.86
CA THR A 257 -8.11 41.95 31.94
C THR A 257 -6.81 41.22 31.54
N HIS A 258 -6.22 41.67 30.42
CA HIS A 258 -4.86 41.38 29.91
C HIS A 258 -3.73 41.32 30.95
N CYS A 259 -2.81 40.38 30.74
CA CYS A 259 -1.40 40.62 30.40
C CYS A 259 -0.82 39.34 29.77
#